data_AF-A0A0C3CRS8-F1
#
_entry.id   AF-A0A0C3CRS8-F1
#
_cell.length_a   1.000
_cell.length_b   1.000
_cell.length_c   1.000
_cell.angle_alpha   90.00
_cell.angle_beta   90.00
_cell.angle_gamma   90.00
#
_symmetry.space_group_name_H-M   'P 1'
#
loop_
_entity.id
_entity.type
_entity.pdbx_description
1 polymer ?
#
loop_
_entity_poly.entity_id
_entity_poly.type
_entity_poly.pdbx_seq_one_letter_code
_entity_poly.pdbx_strand_id
1 'polypeptide(L)'
;FIPKMKDHLLSQLHGYEYDRDECSFTDDECNDLQIIGSLNRAIQSTVLRINYTTYDIHCGQDVLRPGPRCFVFTLSREDGPDAHPFWYAQVLRAFHIEVLH
;
A
#
# COMPACT_ATOMS: atom_id res chain seq x y z
N PHE A 1 -6.24 -12.99 7.54
CA PHE A 1 -5.06 -12.31 6.97
C PHE A 1 -5.06 -12.40 5.45
N ILE A 2 -4.95 -13.59 4.85
CA ILE A 2 -4.89 -13.74 3.38
C ILE A 2 -6.12 -13.17 2.64
N PRO A 3 -7.38 -13.39 3.08
CA PRO A 3 -8.54 -12.80 2.41
C PRO A 3 -8.50 -11.27 2.38
N LYS A 4 -8.37 -10.64 3.56
CA LYS A 4 -8.20 -9.19 3.71
C LYS A 4 -7.04 -8.60 2.89
N MET A 5 -5.95 -9.35 2.74
CA MET A 5 -4.82 -8.92 1.90
C MET A 5 -5.22 -8.93 0.41
N LYS A 6 -5.93 -9.97 -0.05
CA LYS A 6 -6.43 -10.03 -1.43
C LYS A 6 -7.44 -8.91 -1.70
N ASP A 7 -8.37 -8.68 -0.78
CA ASP A 7 -9.34 -7.59 -0.85
C ASP A 7 -8.63 -6.23 -1.00
N HIS A 8 -7.61 -5.99 -0.17
CA HIS A 8 -6.82 -4.77 -0.26
C HIS A 8 -6.09 -4.64 -1.61
N LEU A 9 -5.43 -5.70 -2.09
CA LEU A 9 -4.75 -5.69 -3.39
C LEU A 9 -5.73 -5.44 -4.55
N LEU A 10 -6.90 -6.08 -4.53
CA LEU A 10 -7.95 -5.88 -5.52
C LEU A 10 -8.44 -4.43 -5.53
N SER A 11 -8.66 -3.84 -4.36
CA SER A 11 -9.08 -2.43 -4.26
C SER A 11 -8.06 -1.48 -4.90
N GLN A 12 -6.77 -1.75 -4.71
CA GLN A 12 -5.68 -0.97 -5.28
C GLN A 12 -5.58 -1.16 -6.81
N LEU A 13 -5.74 -2.38 -7.31
CA LEU A 13 -5.70 -2.68 -8.75
C LEU A 13 -6.87 -2.04 -9.50
N HIS A 14 -8.06 -2.00 -8.90
CA HIS A 14 -9.23 -1.34 -9.47
C HIS A 14 -9.18 0.19 -9.34
N GLY A 15 -8.23 0.73 -8.58
CA GLY A 15 -8.09 2.17 -8.34
C GLY A 15 -9.17 2.74 -7.42
N TYR A 16 -9.79 1.91 -6.58
CA TYR A 16 -10.75 2.39 -5.59
C TYR A 16 -10.05 3.24 -4.53
N GLU A 17 -10.67 4.35 -4.19
CA GLU A 17 -10.23 5.14 -3.05
C GLU A 17 -10.46 4.36 -1.74
N TYR A 18 -9.50 4.44 -0.83
CA TYR A 18 -9.53 3.72 0.45
C TYR A 18 -10.61 4.27 1.41
N ASP A 19 -11.88 3.88 1.25
CA ASP A 19 -13.03 4.45 1.98
C ASP A 19 -13.16 4.04 3.47
N ARG A 20 -12.04 3.79 4.15
CA ARG A 20 -11.95 3.32 5.56
C ARG A 20 -12.51 1.91 5.78
N ASP A 21 -13.58 1.54 5.09
CA ASP A 21 -14.08 0.18 5.00
C ASP A 21 -13.30 -0.61 3.94
N GLU A 22 -12.86 -1.80 4.32
CA GLU A 22 -12.24 -2.76 3.39
C GLU A 22 -13.33 -3.20 2.39
N CYS A 23 -13.17 -2.87 1.10
CA CYS A 23 -14.04 -3.41 0.05
C CYS A 23 -14.01 -4.94 0.12
N SER A 24 -15.14 -5.59 0.37
CA SER A 24 -15.24 -7.04 0.35
C SER A 24 -15.49 -7.49 -1.09
N PHE A 25 -14.59 -8.30 -1.64
CA PHE A 25 -14.76 -8.91 -2.96
C PHE A 25 -15.35 -10.31 -2.82
N THR A 26 -15.96 -10.80 -3.90
CA THR A 26 -16.44 -12.19 -3.95
C THR A 26 -15.27 -13.17 -4.04
N ASP A 27 -15.51 -14.42 -3.62
CA ASP A 27 -14.48 -15.47 -3.70
C ASP A 27 -13.98 -15.67 -5.15
N ASP A 28 -14.86 -15.50 -6.14
CA ASP A 28 -14.52 -15.63 -7.57
C ASP A 28 -13.54 -14.52 -8.03
N GLU A 29 -13.80 -13.26 -7.66
CA GLU A 29 -12.89 -12.13 -7.93
C GLU A 29 -11.55 -12.31 -7.19
N CYS A 30 -11.59 -12.81 -5.95
CA CYS A 30 -10.40 -13.14 -5.19
C CYS A 30 -9.59 -14.30 -5.79
N ASN A 31 -10.23 -15.22 -6.50
CA ASN A 31 -9.59 -16.35 -7.16
C ASN A 31 -8.91 -15.96 -8.48
N ASP A 32 -9.40 -14.92 -9.14
CA ASP A 32 -8.78 -14.35 -10.34
C ASP A 32 -7.39 -13.75 -10.02
N LEU A 33 -7.26 -13.14 -8.83
CA LEU A 33 -5.99 -12.64 -8.34
C LEU A 33 -5.01 -13.77 -7.99
N GLN A 34 -4.01 -13.97 -8.84
CA GLN A 34 -2.94 -14.95 -8.67
C GLN A 34 -1.63 -14.29 -8.22
N ILE A 35 -1.13 -14.69 -7.06
CA ILE A 35 0.20 -14.31 -6.60
C ILE A 35 1.22 -15.23 -7.25
N ILE A 36 2.05 -14.68 -8.15
CA ILE A 36 3.00 -15.46 -8.94
C ILE A 36 4.02 -16.11 -8.01
N GLY A 37 4.05 -17.44 -8.00
CA GLY A 37 5.01 -18.20 -7.20
C GLY A 37 4.70 -18.30 -5.71
N SER A 38 3.47 -17.96 -5.29
CA SER A 38 3.00 -17.97 -3.90
C SER A 38 3.67 -16.89 -3.01
N LEU A 39 3.07 -16.61 -1.86
CA LEU A 39 3.58 -15.63 -0.88
C LEU A 39 5.01 -15.98 -0.41
N ASN A 40 5.42 -17.24 -0.52
CA ASN A 40 6.79 -17.69 -0.22
C ASN A 40 7.87 -17.08 -1.12
N ARG A 41 7.51 -16.60 -2.32
CA ARG A 41 8.44 -15.88 -3.22
C ARG A 41 8.42 -14.36 -3.04
N ALA A 42 7.65 -13.83 -2.09
CA ALA A 42 7.65 -12.40 -1.79
C ALA A 42 9.07 -11.94 -1.39
N ILE A 43 9.61 -10.97 -2.13
CA ILE A 43 10.96 -10.47 -1.89
C ILE A 43 10.87 -9.36 -0.86
N GLN A 44 11.42 -9.59 0.33
CA GLN A 44 11.56 -8.53 1.31
C GLN A 44 12.63 -7.53 0.84
N SER A 45 12.22 -6.29 0.63
CA SER A 45 13.10 -5.21 0.19
C SER A 45 13.71 -4.49 1.40
N THR A 46 15.03 -4.31 1.38
CA THR A 46 15.76 -3.52 2.39
C THR A 46 15.65 -2.02 2.14
N VAL A 47 15.38 -1.63 0.90
CA VAL A 47 15.23 -0.24 0.47
C VAL A 47 14.02 -0.15 -0.45
N LEU A 48 13.12 0.80 -0.16
CA LEU A 48 11.98 1.13 -1.00
C LEU A 48 12.23 2.53 -1.60
N ARG A 49 12.06 2.66 -2.93
CA ARG A 49 12.21 3.94 -3.63
C ARG A 49 10.86 4.34 -4.22
N ILE A 50 10.40 5.54 -3.91
CA ILE A 50 9.15 6.09 -4.41
C ILE A 50 9.50 7.31 -5.25
N ASN A 51 9.19 7.26 -6.54
CA ASN A 51 9.34 8.40 -7.42
C ASN A 51 8.03 9.19 -7.44
N TYR A 52 8.13 10.51 -7.45
CA TYR A 52 6.98 11.40 -7.55
C TYR A 52 7.35 12.62 -8.38
N THR A 53 6.35 13.24 -8.97
CA THR A 53 6.52 14.48 -9.71
C THR A 53 6.20 15.64 -8.78
N THR A 54 7.15 16.55 -8.60
CA THR A 54 6.91 17.80 -7.88
C THR A 54 6.14 18.78 -8.77
N TYR A 55 5.50 19.79 -8.16
CA TYR A 55 4.66 20.76 -8.89
C TYR A 55 5.38 21.52 -10.02
N ASP A 56 6.70 21.63 -9.94
CA ASP A 56 7.58 22.23 -10.95
C ASP A 56 8.02 21.23 -12.04
N ILE A 57 7.35 20.08 -12.15
CA ILE A 57 7.58 19.03 -13.16
C ILE A 57 8.98 18.36 -12.99
N HIS A 58 9.63 18.55 -11.84
CA HIS A 58 10.83 17.78 -11.53
C HIS A 58 10.48 16.38 -11.05
N CYS A 59 11.36 15.43 -11.34
CA CYS A 59 11.29 14.08 -10.81
C CYS A 59 11.98 14.05 -9.44
N GLY A 60 11.18 13.90 -8.38
CA GLY A 60 11.64 13.66 -7.02
C GLY A 60 11.71 12.16 -6.72
N GLN A 61 12.53 11.80 -5.73
CA GLN A 61 12.62 10.43 -5.24
C GLN A 61 12.82 10.41 -3.73
N ASP A 62 11.95 9.66 -3.05
CA ASP A 62 12.11 9.33 -1.65
C ASP A 62 12.68 7.92 -1.52
N VAL A 63 13.65 7.75 -0.61
CA VAL A 63 14.30 6.47 -0.32
C VAL A 63 14.02 6.09 1.11
N LEU A 64 13.17 5.08 1.29
CA LEU A 64 12.77 4.54 2.58
C LEU A 64 13.61 3.31 2.91
N ARG A 65 14.05 3.20 4.17
CA ARG A 65 14.74 2.03 4.71
C ARG A 65 13.90 1.42 5.83
N PRO A 66 13.02 0.45 5.52
CA PRO A 66 12.14 -0.16 6.51
C PRO A 66 12.90 -0.63 7.75
N GLY A 67 12.37 -0.32 8.94
CA GLY A 67 12.99 -0.63 10.21
C GLY A 67 12.90 0.50 11.24
N PRO A 68 13.84 0.55 12.21
CA PRO A 68 13.85 1.58 13.23
C PRO A 68 13.94 2.98 12.61
N ARG A 69 13.10 3.90 13.08
CA ARG A 69 13.08 5.31 12.67
C ARG A 69 12.72 5.59 11.21
N CYS A 70 12.12 4.63 10.51
CA CYS A 70 11.50 4.87 9.21
C CYS A 70 10.03 5.21 9.42
N PHE A 71 9.67 6.49 9.36
CA PHE A 71 8.29 6.95 9.55
C PHE A 71 7.76 7.56 8.24
N VAL A 72 6.51 7.26 7.95
CA VAL A 72 5.75 7.86 6.85
C VAL A 72 4.51 8.52 7.42
N PHE A 73 4.00 9.50 6.70
CA PHE A 73 2.70 10.07 6.96
C PHE A 73 1.82 9.90 5.72
N THR A 74 0.54 9.67 5.95
CA THR A 74 -0.48 9.62 4.90
C THR A 74 -1.56 10.63 5.25
N LEU A 75 -2.30 11.11 4.24
CA LEU A 75 -3.51 11.90 4.50
C LEU A 75 -4.43 11.09 5.41
N SER A 76 -4.85 11.72 6.51
CA SER A 76 -5.89 11.15 7.34
C SER A 76 -7.23 11.30 6.62
N ARG A 77 -8.16 10.40 6.92
CA ARG A 77 -9.57 10.54 6.54
C ARG A 77 -10.42 10.86 7.78
N GLU A 78 -9.85 11.65 8.69
CA GLU A 78 -10.57 12.12 9.88
C GLU A 78 -11.36 13.37 9.52
N ASP A 79 -12.66 13.35 9.82
CA ASP A 79 -13.56 14.48 9.61
C ASP A 79 -13.86 15.18 10.94
N GLY A 80 -13.77 16.51 10.95
CA GLY A 80 -14.13 17.33 12.11
C GLY A 80 -13.30 18.61 12.22
N PRO A 81 -13.76 19.58 13.03
CA PRO A 81 -13.06 20.86 13.20
C PRO A 81 -11.65 20.72 13.82
N ASP A 82 -11.38 19.63 14.54
CA ASP A 82 -10.10 19.34 15.20
C ASP A 82 -9.41 18.08 14.64
N ALA A 83 -9.83 17.61 13.46
CA ALA A 83 -9.25 16.43 12.83
C ALA A 83 -7.82 16.69 12.38
N HIS A 84 -6.90 15.78 12.72
CA HIS A 84 -5.51 15.95 12.31
C HIS A 84 -5.37 15.52 10.84
N PRO A 85 -4.77 16.33 9.95
CA PRO A 85 -4.79 16.06 8.51
C PRO A 85 -3.96 14.86 8.07
N PHE A 86 -3.14 14.28 8.96
CA PHE A 86 -2.24 13.18 8.66
C PHE A 86 -2.27 12.08 9.70
N TRP A 87 -2.16 10.83 9.23
CA TRP A 87 -1.78 9.69 10.06
C TRP A 87 -0.28 9.45 9.97
N TYR A 88 0.28 8.95 11.06
CA TYR A 88 1.70 8.62 11.17
C TYR A 88 1.88 7.12 11.35
N ALA A 89 2.77 6.53 10.57
CA ALA A 89 3.05 5.10 10.63
C ALA A 89 4.56 4.85 10.58
N GLN A 90 5.01 3.82 11.31
CA GLN A 90 6.37 3.31 11.16
C GLN A 90 6.39 2.21 10.10
N VAL A 91 7.27 2.35 9.11
CA VAL A 91 7.49 1.34 8.09
C VAL A 91 8.35 0.22 8.68
N LEU A 92 7.72 -0.91 8.99
CA LEU A 92 8.41 -2.06 9.59
C LEU A 92 9.18 -2.87 8.55
N ARG A 93 8.52 -3.23 7.44
CA ARG A 93 9.07 -4.04 6.34
C ARG A 93 8.38 -3.66 5.04
N ALA A 94 9.09 -3.85 3.92
CA ALA A 94 8.52 -3.73 2.58
C ALA A 94 8.68 -5.06 1.85
N PHE A 95 7.63 -5.48 1.15
CA PHE A 95 7.62 -6.72 0.36
C PHE A 95 7.25 -6.40 -1.07
N HIS A 96 7.98 -6.98 -2.01
CA HIS A 96 7.64 -6.94 -3.42
C HIS A 96 6.95 -8.25 -3.78
N ILE A 97 5.72 -8.15 -4.26
CA ILE A 97 4.87 -9.28 -4.64
C ILE A 97 4.50 -9.09 -6.11
N GLU A 98 4.72 -10.13 -6.90
CA GLU A 98 4.31 -10.17 -8.29
C GLU A 98 2.89 -10.78 -8.35
N VAL A 99 1.97 -10.05 -8.96
CA VAL A 99 0.55 -10.42 -9.01
C VAL A 99 0.10 -10.41 -10.47
N LEU A 100 -0.70 -11.41 -10.83
CA LEU A 100 -1.44 -11.50 -12.08
C LEU A 100 -2.93 -11.36 -11.73
N HIS A 101 -3.61 -10.44 -12.39
CA HIS A 101 -5.04 -10.17 -12.31
C HIS A 101 -5.51 -9.84 -13.73
#